data_AF-A0A5F7Z6Z4-F1
#
_entry.id   AF-A0A5F7Z6Z4-F1
#
_cell.length_a   1.000
_cell.length_b   1.000
_cell.length_c   1.000
_cell.angle_alpha   90.00
_cell.angle_beta   90.00
_cell.angle_gamma   90.00
#
_symmetry.space_group_name_H-M   'P 1'
#
loop_
_entity.id
_entity.type
_entity.pdbx_description
1 polymer ?
#
loop_
_entity_poly.entity_id
_entity_poly.type
_entity_poly.pdbx_seq_one_letter_code
_entity_poly.pdbx_strand_id
1 'polypeptide(L)'
;MAGRSLASKAEPTAGAVDGAEKAEGQDTSSQKIEDLMEMVKKLQKVGSLEPRVEVLINRINEAQQAKKKANEDLGEARTICEALQKELDLLHGEKVHLKEILSKKQETLRILRLHCQEKESEAQRKHTVLQECKERISALSLQIEEEKNKQRQLRLAFEEQLEELMGQHKDLWDFHRPERLAREICALDSNKEQLLKEEKLVKATLEDVKHQLCSLCGAEGPSTLDEGLFLRSQEAAATVQLFQEEHRKAEELLAAAAQSHQQLQQKCQQLQQKRQRLKEELEKRGMQVPAQAQSTQEEEAGPGDVVSPRTGCQGTETATEGMAEGTGGQGRGSWDSSEDGLWRGAFP
;
A
#
# COMPACT_ATOMS: atom_id res chain seq x y z
N MET A 1 -18.78 -36.48 59.29
CA MET A 1 -19.62 -37.66 58.93
C MET A 1 -19.03 -38.86 59.68
N ALA A 2 -19.54 -39.41 60.79
CA ALA A 2 -20.89 -39.55 61.37
C ALA A 2 -21.64 -40.84 60.92
N GLY A 3 -22.01 -41.68 61.90
CA GLY A 3 -22.63 -43.03 61.76
C GLY A 3 -21.71 -44.11 62.38
N ARG A 4 -22.00 -44.80 63.51
CA ARG A 4 -23.14 -45.65 63.94
C ARG A 4 -23.22 -46.99 63.14
N SER A 5 -23.43 -48.17 63.73
CA SER A 5 -24.11 -48.52 65.00
C SER A 5 -23.52 -49.74 65.77
N LEU A 6 -23.63 -49.70 67.12
CA LEU A 6 -24.24 -50.68 68.08
C LEU A 6 -24.01 -52.21 67.85
N ALA A 7 -23.44 -52.96 68.82
CA ALA A 7 -23.98 -53.46 70.11
C ALA A 7 -24.99 -54.64 69.96
N SER A 8 -25.02 -55.69 70.81
CA SER A 8 -25.07 -55.66 72.29
C SER A 8 -24.49 -56.93 72.99
N LYS A 9 -24.44 -56.89 74.34
CA LYS A 9 -23.98 -57.95 75.26
C LYS A 9 -24.89 -57.98 76.52
N ALA A 10 -25.38 -59.15 76.96
CA ALA A 10 -25.82 -59.38 78.35
C ALA A 10 -26.00 -60.87 78.70
N GLU A 11 -25.66 -61.21 79.95
CA GLU A 11 -25.80 -62.49 80.66
C GLU A 11 -27.04 -62.41 81.62
N PRO A 12 -27.20 -63.22 82.70
CA PRO A 12 -27.57 -64.64 82.78
C PRO A 12 -28.78 -64.88 83.75
N THR A 13 -28.70 -65.90 84.64
CA THR A 13 -29.56 -66.25 85.83
C THR A 13 -31.03 -66.70 85.59
N ALA A 14 -31.78 -67.25 86.56
CA ALA A 14 -31.52 -68.33 87.56
C ALA A 14 -32.86 -68.75 88.26
N GLY A 15 -32.89 -69.88 88.99
CA GLY A 15 -34.02 -70.37 89.81
C GLY A 15 -34.84 -71.49 89.14
N ALA A 16 -35.26 -72.62 89.74
CA ALA A 16 -35.38 -73.13 91.13
C ALA A 16 -36.75 -72.92 91.85
N VAL A 17 -37.62 -73.94 91.75
CA VAL A 17 -38.76 -74.31 92.61
C VAL A 17 -38.95 -75.84 92.42
N ASP A 18 -39.13 -76.78 93.36
CA ASP A 18 -39.30 -76.84 94.84
C ASP A 18 -40.72 -77.26 95.34
N GLY A 19 -40.77 -78.02 96.47
CA GLY A 19 -41.96 -78.60 97.11
C GLY A 19 -42.44 -79.95 96.54
N ALA A 20 -43.02 -80.89 97.31
CA ALA A 20 -43.21 -80.94 98.77
C ALA A 20 -43.41 -82.41 99.26
N GLU A 21 -43.35 -82.63 100.58
CA GLU A 21 -43.34 -83.95 101.24
C GLU A 21 -44.70 -84.68 101.30
N LYS A 22 -44.66 -85.99 101.52
CA LYS A 22 -45.42 -86.62 102.62
C LYS A 22 -44.73 -87.87 103.18
N ALA A 23 -45.07 -88.23 104.42
CA ALA A 23 -44.36 -89.22 105.24
C ALA A 23 -45.20 -90.47 105.57
N GLU A 24 -44.66 -91.33 106.44
CA GLU A 24 -45.16 -92.67 106.86
C GLU A 24 -45.04 -93.75 105.75
N GLY A 25 -44.47 -94.94 106.00
CA GLY A 25 -43.75 -95.44 107.19
C GLY A 25 -43.37 -96.92 107.02
N GLN A 26 -42.42 -97.40 107.84
CA GLN A 26 -41.97 -98.81 107.94
C GLN A 26 -41.07 -99.34 106.78
N ASP A 27 -40.44 -100.50 106.99
CA ASP A 27 -39.61 -101.28 106.04
C ASP A 27 -38.39 -100.58 105.38
N THR A 28 -37.67 -99.77 106.16
CA THR A 28 -36.54 -98.91 105.74
C THR A 28 -35.21 -99.64 105.37
N SER A 29 -35.27 -100.85 104.82
CA SER A 29 -34.10 -101.68 104.45
C SER A 29 -34.08 -102.04 102.96
N SER A 30 -35.12 -102.73 102.46
CA SER A 30 -35.15 -103.24 101.07
C SER A 30 -35.15 -102.12 100.03
N GLN A 31 -35.89 -101.04 100.27
CA GLN A 31 -35.92 -99.89 99.34
C GLN A 31 -34.51 -99.31 99.13
N LYS A 32 -33.71 -99.17 100.19
CA LYS A 32 -32.33 -98.66 100.10
C LYS A 32 -31.41 -99.57 99.28
N ILE A 33 -31.68 -100.88 99.24
CA ILE A 33 -30.93 -101.85 98.43
C ILE A 33 -31.38 -101.79 96.96
N GLU A 34 -32.67 -101.58 96.69
CA GLU A 34 -33.18 -101.36 95.33
C GLU A 34 -32.67 -100.02 94.77
N ASP A 35 -32.73 -98.94 95.56
CA ASP A 35 -32.17 -97.63 95.22
C ASP A 35 -30.64 -97.71 95.01
N LEU A 36 -29.93 -98.53 95.79
CA LEU A 36 -28.51 -98.81 95.57
C LEU A 36 -28.26 -99.65 94.32
N MET A 37 -29.09 -100.65 94.00
CA MET A 37 -28.96 -101.39 92.74
C MET A 37 -29.31 -100.54 91.52
N GLU A 38 -30.25 -99.62 91.64
CA GLU A 38 -30.59 -98.66 90.59
C GLU A 38 -29.49 -97.61 90.44
N MET A 39 -28.91 -97.11 91.55
CA MET A 39 -27.69 -96.30 91.53
C MET A 39 -26.50 -97.07 90.97
N VAL A 40 -26.31 -98.36 91.27
CA VAL A 40 -25.23 -99.18 90.69
C VAL A 40 -25.46 -99.40 89.20
N LYS A 41 -26.70 -99.65 88.73
CA LYS A 41 -27.02 -99.68 87.29
C LYS A 41 -26.80 -98.32 86.61
N LYS A 42 -27.13 -97.21 87.28
CA LYS A 42 -26.84 -95.84 86.81
C LYS A 42 -25.33 -95.58 86.78
N LEU A 43 -24.59 -95.98 87.80
CA LEU A 43 -23.12 -95.88 87.89
C LEU A 43 -22.40 -96.79 86.89
N GLN A 44 -22.97 -97.96 86.55
CA GLN A 44 -22.43 -98.87 85.55
C GLN A 44 -22.73 -98.39 84.12
N LYS A 45 -23.85 -97.69 83.89
CA LYS A 45 -24.07 -96.87 82.69
C LYS A 45 -23.14 -95.65 82.63
N VAL A 46 -22.86 -95.01 83.76
CA VAL A 46 -21.86 -93.94 83.89
C VAL A 46 -20.43 -94.49 83.68
N GLY A 47 -20.19 -95.77 83.97
CA GLY A 47 -18.96 -96.48 83.60
C GLY A 47 -18.75 -96.64 82.10
N SER A 48 -19.77 -96.38 81.25
CA SER A 48 -19.59 -96.26 79.80
C SER A 48 -19.25 -94.83 79.34
N LEU A 49 -18.89 -93.92 80.25
CA LEU A 49 -18.51 -92.55 79.91
C LEU A 49 -17.03 -92.39 79.53
N GLU A 50 -16.11 -93.28 79.93
CA GLU A 50 -14.69 -93.17 79.54
C GLU A 50 -14.49 -93.13 78.02
N PRO A 51 -15.09 -94.03 77.20
CA PRO A 51 -15.06 -93.91 75.74
C PRO A 51 -15.70 -92.62 75.19
N ARG A 52 -16.60 -91.99 75.96
CA ARG A 52 -17.27 -90.74 75.58
C ARG A 52 -16.44 -89.50 75.95
N VAL A 53 -15.67 -89.56 77.02
CA VAL A 53 -14.71 -88.52 77.42
C VAL A 53 -13.52 -88.50 76.45
N GLU A 54 -12.98 -89.65 76.09
CA GLU A 54 -11.86 -89.73 75.13
C GLU A 54 -12.23 -89.18 73.74
N VAL A 55 -13.42 -89.49 73.24
CA VAL A 55 -13.95 -88.89 71.99
C VAL A 55 -14.15 -87.38 72.10
N LEU A 56 -14.50 -86.86 73.28
CA LEU A 56 -14.58 -85.42 73.52
C LEU A 56 -13.19 -84.77 73.58
N ILE A 57 -12.20 -85.41 74.20
CA ILE A 57 -10.81 -84.93 74.26
C ILE A 57 -10.22 -84.83 72.85
N ASN A 58 -10.32 -85.88 72.04
CA ASN A 58 -9.82 -85.87 70.67
C ASN A 58 -10.51 -84.79 69.82
N ARG A 59 -11.84 -84.66 69.91
CA ARG A 59 -12.60 -83.62 69.22
C ARG A 59 -12.27 -82.19 69.71
N ILE A 60 -11.88 -82.02 70.97
CA ILE A 60 -11.35 -80.76 71.51
C ILE A 60 -9.97 -80.46 70.93
N ASN A 61 -9.08 -81.46 70.86
CA ASN A 61 -7.74 -81.31 70.28
C ASN A 61 -7.80 -80.98 68.78
N GLU A 62 -8.63 -81.68 68.01
CA GLU A 62 -8.94 -81.38 66.61
C GLU A 62 -9.46 -79.93 66.45
N ALA A 63 -10.42 -79.52 67.28
CA ALA A 63 -10.97 -78.16 67.24
C ALA A 63 -9.93 -77.09 67.64
N GLN A 64 -9.02 -77.39 68.58
CA GLN A 64 -7.92 -76.50 68.94
C GLN A 64 -6.87 -76.40 67.83
N GLN A 65 -6.52 -77.51 67.17
CA GLN A 65 -5.61 -77.53 66.03
C GLN A 65 -6.20 -76.80 64.83
N ALA A 66 -7.48 -77.03 64.52
CA ALA A 66 -8.21 -76.32 63.47
C ALA A 66 -8.30 -74.82 63.78
N LYS A 67 -8.54 -74.43 65.04
CA LYS A 67 -8.50 -73.03 65.49
C LYS A 67 -7.10 -72.41 65.37
N LYS A 68 -6.04 -73.16 65.69
CA LYS A 68 -4.65 -72.70 65.53
C LYS A 68 -4.36 -72.43 64.05
N LYS A 69 -4.64 -73.41 63.18
CA LYS A 69 -4.46 -73.24 61.73
C LYS A 69 -5.29 -72.07 61.18
N ALA A 70 -6.58 -71.99 61.53
CA ALA A 70 -7.43 -70.89 61.07
C ALA A 70 -6.94 -69.51 61.55
N ASN A 71 -6.30 -69.41 62.72
CA ASN A 71 -5.66 -68.17 63.16
C ASN A 71 -4.36 -67.86 62.40
N GLU A 72 -3.63 -68.87 61.94
CA GLU A 72 -2.44 -68.74 61.10
C GLU A 72 -2.84 -68.30 59.69
N ASP A 73 -3.80 -69.01 59.06
CA ASP A 73 -4.44 -68.66 57.79
C ASP A 73 -5.02 -67.22 57.81
N LEU A 74 -5.65 -66.80 58.92
CA LEU A 74 -6.15 -65.42 59.13
C LEU A 74 -5.03 -64.40 59.36
N GLY A 75 -3.84 -64.81 59.80
CA GLY A 75 -2.66 -63.97 59.90
C GLY A 75 -2.07 -63.67 58.53
N GLU A 76 -1.90 -64.71 57.71
CA GLU A 76 -1.43 -64.61 56.33
C GLU A 76 -2.41 -63.79 55.45
N ALA A 77 -3.72 -64.01 55.60
CA ALA A 77 -4.73 -63.20 54.92
C ALA A 77 -4.61 -61.70 55.24
N ARG A 78 -4.27 -61.34 56.49
CA ARG A 78 -4.06 -59.93 56.88
C ARG A 78 -2.80 -59.34 56.26
N THR A 79 -1.67 -60.04 56.27
CA THR A 79 -0.43 -59.51 55.67
C THR A 79 -0.56 -59.34 54.16
N ILE A 80 -1.31 -60.23 53.49
CA ILE A 80 -1.68 -60.09 52.07
C ILE A 80 -2.58 -58.86 51.86
N CYS A 81 -3.63 -58.66 52.66
CA CYS A 81 -4.48 -57.47 52.58
C CYS A 81 -3.69 -56.16 52.83
N GLU A 82 -2.76 -56.14 53.79
CA GLU A 82 -1.89 -55.00 54.05
C GLU A 82 -0.89 -54.72 52.92
N ALA A 83 -0.41 -55.75 52.23
CA ALA A 83 0.44 -55.59 51.04
C ALA A 83 -0.36 -55.00 49.88
N LEU A 84 -1.53 -55.58 49.56
CA LEU A 84 -2.43 -55.10 48.51
C LEU A 84 -2.92 -53.67 48.77
N GLN A 85 -3.15 -53.27 50.02
CA GLN A 85 -3.49 -51.88 50.34
C GLN A 85 -2.33 -50.92 50.02
N LYS A 86 -1.08 -51.28 50.35
CA LYS A 86 0.11 -50.47 50.03
C LYS A 86 0.30 -50.35 48.51
N GLU A 87 0.09 -51.43 47.76
CA GLU A 87 0.12 -51.41 46.29
C GLU A 87 -1.00 -50.52 45.70
N LEU A 88 -2.22 -50.59 46.24
CA LEU A 88 -3.31 -49.69 45.86
C LEU A 88 -2.97 -48.23 46.16
N ASP A 89 -2.38 -47.92 47.31
CA ASP A 89 -2.00 -46.55 47.69
C ASP A 89 -0.89 -46.00 46.77
N LEU A 90 0.09 -46.82 46.40
CA LEU A 90 1.12 -46.49 45.40
C LEU A 90 0.52 -46.23 44.02
N LEU A 91 -0.39 -47.09 43.54
CA LEU A 91 -1.10 -46.91 42.27
C LEU A 91 -2.00 -45.67 42.27
N HIS A 92 -2.58 -45.29 43.42
CA HIS A 92 -3.29 -44.01 43.55
C HIS A 92 -2.34 -42.81 43.46
N GLY A 93 -1.16 -42.90 44.08
CA GLY A 93 -0.10 -41.89 43.95
C GLY A 93 0.37 -41.69 42.50
N GLU A 94 0.69 -42.78 41.80
CA GLU A 94 1.08 -42.75 40.40
C GLU A 94 -0.03 -42.19 39.51
N LYS A 95 -1.28 -42.60 39.73
CA LYS A 95 -2.47 -42.08 39.02
C LYS A 95 -2.70 -40.58 39.23
N VAL A 96 -2.29 -40.02 40.37
CA VAL A 96 -2.30 -38.56 40.59
C VAL A 96 -1.13 -37.90 39.87
N HIS A 97 0.07 -38.46 39.95
CA HIS A 97 1.26 -37.93 39.28
C HIS A 97 1.13 -37.92 37.75
N LEU A 98 0.59 -38.98 37.14
CA LEU A 98 0.32 -39.06 35.70
C LEU A 98 -0.70 -38.02 35.23
N LYS A 99 -1.71 -37.68 36.06
CA LYS A 99 -2.64 -36.57 35.76
C LYS A 99 -1.94 -35.21 35.79
N GLU A 100 -1.02 -35.00 36.72
CA GLU A 100 -0.23 -33.77 36.82
C GLU A 100 0.76 -33.63 35.64
N ILE A 101 1.37 -34.74 35.20
CA ILE A 101 2.16 -34.77 33.97
C ILE A 101 1.28 -34.44 32.76
N LEU A 102 0.09 -35.05 32.66
CA LEU A 102 -0.83 -34.81 31.55
C LEU A 102 -1.26 -33.34 31.45
N SER A 103 -1.64 -32.70 32.56
CA SER A 103 -2.02 -31.27 32.55
C SER A 103 -0.84 -30.36 32.20
N LYS A 104 0.37 -30.62 32.74
CA LYS A 104 1.60 -29.90 32.37
C LYS A 104 1.92 -30.04 30.87
N LYS A 105 1.75 -31.23 30.29
CA LYS A 105 1.94 -31.47 28.84
C LYS A 105 0.86 -30.79 27.99
N GLN A 106 -0.39 -30.77 28.43
CA GLN A 106 -1.48 -30.05 27.76
C GLN A 106 -1.23 -28.55 27.72
N GLU A 107 -0.78 -27.94 28.82
CA GLU A 107 -0.47 -26.51 28.85
C GLU A 107 0.81 -26.18 28.06
N THR A 108 1.84 -27.03 28.11
CA THR A 108 3.02 -26.90 27.23
C THR A 108 2.62 -26.90 25.75
N LEU A 109 1.70 -27.79 25.35
CA LEU A 109 1.16 -27.86 23.99
C LEU A 109 0.32 -26.61 23.63
N ARG A 110 -0.40 -26.03 24.59
CA ARG A 110 -1.13 -24.76 24.40
C ARG A 110 -0.17 -23.61 24.11
N ILE A 111 0.86 -23.45 24.93
CA ILE A 111 1.88 -22.39 24.79
C ILE A 111 2.61 -22.52 23.44
N LEU A 112 3.02 -23.74 23.06
CA LEU A 112 3.69 -23.98 21.77
C LEU A 112 2.80 -23.64 20.57
N ARG A 113 1.49 -23.96 20.62
CA ARG A 113 0.54 -23.61 19.55
C ARG A 113 0.39 -22.09 19.39
N LEU A 114 0.28 -21.36 20.51
CA LEU A 114 0.23 -19.90 20.49
C LEU A 114 1.51 -19.33 19.89
N HIS A 115 2.68 -19.83 20.28
CA HIS A 115 3.95 -19.36 19.73
C HIS A 115 4.11 -19.62 18.23
N CYS A 116 3.64 -20.77 17.72
CA CYS A 116 3.59 -21.02 16.28
C CYS A 116 2.70 -19.99 15.55
N GLN A 117 1.51 -19.69 16.08
CA GLN A 117 0.60 -18.70 15.51
C GLN A 117 1.17 -17.27 15.57
N GLU A 118 1.83 -16.90 16.67
CA GLU A 118 2.58 -15.64 16.79
C GLU A 118 3.64 -15.52 15.71
N LYS A 119 4.47 -16.56 15.52
CA LYS A 119 5.55 -16.60 14.53
C LYS A 119 5.03 -16.54 13.10
N GLU A 120 3.91 -17.20 12.81
CA GLU A 120 3.24 -17.07 11.51
C GLU A 120 2.74 -15.64 11.27
N SER A 121 2.08 -15.02 12.25
CA SER A 121 1.63 -13.62 12.17
C SER A 121 2.80 -12.63 12.03
N GLU A 122 3.97 -12.94 12.59
CA GLU A 122 5.18 -12.14 12.51
C GLU A 122 5.81 -12.26 11.11
N ALA A 123 5.83 -13.47 10.54
CA ALA A 123 6.28 -13.71 9.16
C ALA A 123 5.36 -13.05 8.13
N GLN A 124 4.04 -13.14 8.31
CA GLN A 124 3.04 -12.47 7.45
C GLN A 124 3.24 -10.94 7.48
N ARG A 125 3.31 -10.32 8.67
CA ARG A 125 3.58 -8.87 8.79
C ARG A 125 4.90 -8.43 8.15
N LYS A 126 5.97 -9.23 8.32
CA LYS A 126 7.26 -8.96 7.65
C LYS A 126 7.14 -9.05 6.13
N HIS A 127 6.38 -10.01 5.61
CA HIS A 127 6.16 -10.13 4.16
C HIS A 127 5.40 -8.92 3.60
N THR A 128 4.34 -8.46 4.27
CA THR A 128 3.60 -7.24 3.91
C THR A 128 4.52 -6.02 3.84
N VAL A 129 5.26 -5.72 4.93
CA VAL A 129 6.17 -4.57 4.97
C VAL A 129 7.27 -4.66 3.92
N LEU A 130 7.83 -5.85 3.65
CA LEU A 130 8.82 -6.04 2.59
C LEU A 130 8.25 -5.78 1.18
N GLN A 131 6.99 -6.14 0.95
CA GLN A 131 6.31 -5.88 -0.32
C GLN A 131 6.00 -4.38 -0.49
N GLU A 132 5.50 -3.71 0.55
CA GLU A 132 5.32 -2.25 0.58
C GLU A 132 6.64 -1.50 0.32
N CYS A 133 7.74 -1.92 0.97
CA CYS A 133 9.07 -1.36 0.73
C CYS A 133 9.53 -1.55 -0.73
N LYS A 134 9.29 -2.73 -1.33
CA LYS A 134 9.64 -3.04 -2.72
C LYS A 134 8.84 -2.18 -3.72
N GLU A 135 7.56 -1.97 -3.45
CA GLU A 135 6.69 -1.10 -4.24
C GLU A 135 7.12 0.36 -4.13
N ARG A 136 7.42 0.84 -2.91
CA ARG A 136 7.96 2.19 -2.68
C ARG A 136 9.31 2.42 -3.38
N ILE A 137 10.22 1.44 -3.35
CA ILE A 137 11.50 1.50 -4.08
C ILE A 137 11.25 1.58 -5.59
N SER A 138 10.27 0.82 -6.11
CA SER A 138 9.93 0.81 -7.53
C SER A 138 9.31 2.14 -7.98
N ALA A 139 8.41 2.73 -7.17
CA ALA A 139 7.83 4.05 -7.42
C ALA A 139 8.90 5.17 -7.41
N LEU A 140 9.80 5.18 -6.42
CA LEU A 140 10.91 6.13 -6.37
C LEU A 140 11.89 5.95 -7.54
N SER A 141 12.16 4.72 -7.96
CA SER A 141 13.02 4.44 -9.12
C SER A 141 12.42 4.98 -10.43
N LEU A 142 11.10 4.84 -10.59
CA LEU A 142 10.37 5.39 -11.74
C LEU A 142 10.41 6.93 -11.72
N GLN A 143 10.14 7.56 -10.57
CA GLN A 143 10.21 9.01 -10.41
C GLN A 143 11.61 9.56 -10.74
N ILE A 144 12.68 8.88 -10.32
CA ILE A 144 14.06 9.27 -10.61
C ILE A 144 14.34 9.24 -12.13
N GLU A 145 13.88 8.22 -12.86
CA GLU A 145 14.10 8.18 -14.31
C GLU A 145 13.19 9.17 -15.07
N GLU A 146 11.98 9.45 -14.56
CA GLU A 146 11.11 10.51 -15.09
C GLU A 146 11.78 11.89 -14.98
N GLU A 147 12.28 12.26 -13.81
CA GLU A 147 12.99 13.54 -13.60
C GLU A 147 14.31 13.60 -14.40
N LYS A 148 15.06 12.50 -14.50
CA LYS A 148 16.23 12.43 -15.38
C LYS A 148 15.86 12.64 -16.85
N ASN A 149 14.69 12.18 -17.29
CA ASN A 149 14.19 12.40 -18.65
C ASN A 149 13.73 13.84 -18.87
N LYS A 150 13.03 14.47 -17.92
CA LYS A 150 12.75 15.92 -17.96
C LYS A 150 14.03 16.75 -18.04
N GLN A 151 15.05 16.41 -17.24
CA GLN A 151 16.37 17.06 -17.30
C GLN A 151 17.14 16.78 -18.60
N ARG A 152 16.90 15.66 -19.31
CA ARG A 152 17.44 15.43 -20.66
C ARG A 152 16.72 16.31 -21.69
N GLN A 153 15.38 16.34 -21.65
CA GLN A 153 14.55 17.14 -22.55
C GLN A 153 14.84 18.64 -22.43
N LEU A 154 14.98 19.18 -21.21
CA LEU A 154 15.34 20.58 -20.98
C LEU A 154 16.74 20.94 -21.51
N ARG A 155 17.69 20.00 -21.47
CA ARG A 155 19.02 20.21 -22.07
C ARG A 155 18.97 20.22 -23.59
N LEU A 156 18.26 19.27 -24.20
CA LEU A 156 18.08 19.21 -25.65
C LEU A 156 17.36 20.46 -26.18
N ALA A 157 16.27 20.90 -25.54
CA ALA A 157 15.54 22.11 -25.95
C ALA A 157 16.37 23.40 -25.81
N PHE A 158 17.35 23.43 -24.88
CA PHE A 158 18.31 24.53 -24.76
C PHE A 158 19.42 24.44 -25.81
N GLU A 159 19.90 23.24 -26.12
CA GLU A 159 20.89 22.97 -27.18
C GLU A 159 20.32 23.33 -28.57
N GLU A 160 19.05 22.99 -28.85
CA GLU A 160 18.30 23.42 -30.04
C GLU A 160 18.20 24.95 -30.14
N GLN A 161 17.94 25.66 -29.03
CA GLN A 161 17.89 27.13 -28.99
C GLN A 161 19.27 27.77 -29.22
N LEU A 162 20.35 27.15 -28.73
CA LEU A 162 21.71 27.62 -28.99
C LEU A 162 22.13 27.41 -30.45
N GLU A 163 21.80 26.26 -31.06
CA GLU A 163 22.13 25.98 -32.46
C GLU A 163 21.36 26.91 -33.42
N GLU A 164 20.08 27.17 -33.15
CA GLU A 164 19.28 28.18 -33.87
C GLU A 164 19.91 29.59 -33.78
N LEU A 165 20.31 30.03 -32.57
CA LEU A 165 20.96 31.33 -32.38
C LEU A 165 22.34 31.41 -33.03
N MET A 166 23.11 30.31 -33.02
CA MET A 166 24.40 30.18 -33.71
C MET A 166 24.21 30.25 -35.23
N GLY A 167 23.17 29.61 -35.76
CA GLY A 167 22.76 29.70 -37.17
C GLY A 167 22.43 31.13 -37.58
N GLN A 168 21.56 31.81 -36.82
CA GLN A 168 21.21 33.21 -37.05
C GLN A 168 22.43 34.15 -37.01
N HIS A 169 23.35 33.94 -36.06
CA HIS A 169 24.60 34.72 -36.00
C HIS A 169 25.51 34.48 -37.21
N LYS A 170 25.64 33.22 -37.64
CA LYS A 170 26.42 32.82 -38.80
C LYS A 170 25.86 33.41 -40.11
N ASP A 171 24.55 33.31 -40.32
CA ASP A 171 23.90 33.86 -41.52
C ASP A 171 24.04 35.40 -41.59
N LEU A 172 23.90 36.08 -40.45
CA LEU A 172 24.14 37.52 -40.33
C LEU A 172 25.60 37.89 -40.64
N TRP A 173 26.56 37.07 -40.19
CA TRP A 173 27.99 37.27 -40.47
C TRP A 173 28.36 36.97 -41.92
N ASP A 174 27.80 35.93 -42.54
CA ASP A 174 27.96 35.61 -43.97
C ASP A 174 27.29 36.67 -44.87
N PHE A 175 26.23 37.34 -44.41
CA PHE A 175 25.64 38.52 -45.06
C PHE A 175 26.57 39.74 -44.96
N HIS A 176 27.04 40.08 -43.76
CA HIS A 176 27.92 41.23 -43.52
C HIS A 176 29.41 40.98 -43.83
N ARG A 177 29.77 39.83 -44.43
CA ARG A 177 31.14 39.52 -44.86
C ARG A 177 31.71 40.71 -45.67
N PRO A 178 32.85 41.32 -45.27
CA PRO A 178 33.36 42.53 -45.92
C PRO A 178 33.58 42.40 -47.42
N GLU A 179 34.07 41.25 -47.89
CA GLU A 179 34.31 40.99 -49.31
C GLU A 179 33.00 40.84 -50.11
N ARG A 180 31.88 40.51 -49.45
CA ARG A 180 30.54 40.53 -50.06
C ARG A 180 30.02 41.97 -50.11
N LEU A 181 29.98 42.64 -48.96
CA LEU A 181 29.45 44.00 -48.84
C LEU A 181 30.18 44.99 -49.75
N ALA A 182 31.52 44.91 -49.84
CA ALA A 182 32.31 45.75 -50.74
C ALA A 182 31.99 45.49 -52.23
N ARG A 183 31.72 44.25 -52.64
CA ARG A 183 31.29 43.95 -54.02
C ARG A 183 29.90 44.50 -54.32
N GLU A 184 28.96 44.39 -53.38
CA GLU A 184 27.61 44.94 -53.53
C GLU A 184 27.63 46.48 -53.58
N ILE A 185 28.44 47.14 -52.75
CA ILE A 185 28.65 48.60 -52.80
C ILE A 185 29.26 49.03 -54.14
N CYS A 186 30.36 48.40 -54.59
CA CYS A 186 31.00 48.75 -55.88
C CYS A 186 30.06 48.55 -57.07
N ALA A 187 29.17 47.54 -57.03
CA ALA A 187 28.15 47.34 -58.06
C ALA A 187 27.07 48.44 -58.01
N LEU A 188 26.61 48.84 -56.83
CA LEU A 188 25.65 49.94 -56.65
C LEU A 188 26.22 51.29 -57.10
N ASP A 189 27.48 51.61 -56.77
CA ASP A 189 28.12 52.86 -57.25
C ASP A 189 28.35 52.83 -58.77
N SER A 190 28.70 51.68 -59.35
CA SER A 190 28.79 51.52 -60.82
C SER A 190 27.44 51.77 -61.52
N ASN A 191 26.36 51.19 -60.99
CA ASN A 191 25.00 51.38 -61.51
C ASN A 191 24.53 52.84 -61.36
N LYS A 192 24.80 53.47 -60.22
CA LYS A 192 24.54 54.89 -59.94
C LYS A 192 25.32 55.80 -60.90
N GLU A 193 26.58 55.49 -61.17
CA GLU A 193 27.36 56.19 -62.19
C GLU A 193 26.79 56.05 -63.60
N GLN A 194 26.29 54.87 -63.97
CA GLN A 194 25.61 54.66 -65.25
C GLN A 194 24.32 55.47 -65.34
N LEU A 195 23.45 55.40 -64.33
CA LEU A 195 22.20 56.17 -64.27
C LEU A 195 22.46 57.69 -64.34
N LEU A 196 23.52 58.19 -63.70
CA LEU A 196 23.93 59.60 -63.80
C LEU A 196 24.51 59.99 -65.17
N LYS A 197 24.96 59.03 -65.99
CA LYS A 197 25.38 59.27 -67.38
C LYS A 197 24.17 59.26 -68.31
N GLU A 198 23.22 58.34 -68.08
CA GLU A 198 21.93 58.26 -68.78
C GLU A 198 21.05 59.48 -68.50
N GLU A 199 20.94 59.93 -67.25
CA GLU A 199 20.21 61.16 -66.86
C GLU A 199 20.77 62.39 -67.60
N LYS A 200 22.10 62.55 -67.64
CA LYS A 200 22.75 63.66 -68.36
C LYS A 200 22.50 63.61 -69.86
N LEU A 201 22.48 62.41 -70.44
CA LEU A 201 22.18 62.23 -71.86
C LEU A 201 20.70 62.57 -72.16
N VAL A 202 19.76 62.06 -71.35
CA VAL A 202 18.32 62.36 -71.47
C VAL A 202 18.05 63.85 -71.26
N LYS A 203 18.75 64.51 -70.33
CA LYS A 203 18.66 65.96 -70.14
C LYS A 203 19.18 66.71 -71.37
N ALA A 204 20.31 66.30 -71.94
CA ALA A 204 20.85 66.92 -73.15
C ALA A 204 19.93 66.74 -74.37
N THR A 205 19.32 65.56 -74.56
CA THR A 205 18.34 65.35 -75.64
C THR A 205 17.02 66.09 -75.39
N LEU A 206 16.60 66.27 -74.12
CA LEU A 206 15.45 67.11 -73.77
C LEU A 206 15.72 68.59 -74.02
N GLU A 207 16.94 69.07 -73.74
CA GLU A 207 17.37 70.43 -74.07
C GLU A 207 17.46 70.64 -75.60
N ASP A 208 18.01 69.70 -76.36
CA ASP A 208 18.00 69.73 -77.84
C ASP A 208 16.57 69.71 -78.41
N VAL A 209 15.71 68.77 -78.01
CA VAL A 209 14.30 68.72 -78.44
C VAL A 209 13.56 70.01 -78.06
N LYS A 210 13.84 70.59 -76.89
CA LYS A 210 13.30 71.91 -76.51
C LYS A 210 13.82 73.02 -77.43
N HIS A 211 15.11 73.03 -77.80
CA HIS A 211 15.66 74.00 -78.74
C HIS A 211 15.08 73.83 -80.15
N GLN A 212 14.85 72.61 -80.61
CA GLN A 212 14.14 72.32 -81.86
C GLN A 212 12.69 72.81 -81.80
N LEU A 213 11.95 72.52 -80.73
CA LEU A 213 10.59 73.02 -80.53
C LEU A 213 10.54 74.55 -80.47
N CYS A 214 11.47 75.23 -79.80
CA CYS A 214 11.57 76.69 -79.79
C CYS A 214 12.01 77.28 -81.15
N SER A 215 12.67 76.50 -82.01
CA SER A 215 13.06 76.91 -83.37
C SER A 215 11.91 76.72 -84.38
N LEU A 216 11.07 75.70 -84.17
CA LEU A 216 9.85 75.43 -84.94
C LEU A 216 8.72 76.39 -84.52
N CYS A 217 8.56 76.64 -83.22
CA CYS A 217 7.66 77.65 -82.66
C CYS A 217 8.32 79.04 -82.68
N GLY A 218 8.66 79.50 -83.89
CA GLY A 218 9.35 80.77 -84.11
C GLY A 218 8.51 81.98 -83.69
N ALA A 219 8.82 82.55 -82.53
CA ALA A 219 8.37 83.86 -82.05
C ALA A 219 6.85 84.10 -81.88
N GLU A 220 5.99 83.09 -81.97
CA GLU A 220 4.64 83.15 -81.40
C GLU A 220 4.68 82.76 -79.91
N GLY A 221 3.98 83.54 -79.08
CA GLY A 221 3.93 83.34 -77.63
C GLY A 221 3.17 82.06 -77.22
N PRO A 222 3.10 81.76 -75.91
CA PRO A 222 2.37 80.59 -75.42
C PRO A 222 0.90 80.70 -75.80
N SER A 223 0.50 79.99 -76.85
CA SER A 223 -0.90 79.74 -77.16
C SER A 223 -1.52 79.01 -75.98
N THR A 224 -2.66 79.51 -75.51
CA THR A 224 -3.38 78.95 -74.36
C THR A 224 -3.90 77.56 -74.73
N LEU A 225 -3.11 76.55 -74.42
CA LEU A 225 -3.42 75.14 -74.65
C LEU A 225 -4.57 74.78 -73.70
N ASP A 226 -5.79 74.72 -74.24
CA ASP A 226 -7.02 74.60 -73.46
C ASP A 226 -7.08 73.29 -72.69
N GLU A 227 -6.78 73.35 -71.38
CA GLU A 227 -6.88 72.21 -70.45
C GLU A 227 -8.30 71.59 -70.42
N GLY A 228 -9.32 72.35 -70.84
CA GLY A 228 -10.69 71.88 -71.01
C GLY A 228 -10.93 70.96 -72.21
N LEU A 229 -9.98 70.84 -73.15
CA LEU A 229 -10.11 69.93 -74.30
C LEU A 229 -9.79 68.48 -73.93
N PHE A 230 -8.73 68.22 -73.16
CA PHE A 230 -8.36 66.86 -72.77
C PHE A 230 -9.46 66.21 -71.90
N LEU A 231 -10.05 66.97 -70.98
CA LEU A 231 -11.18 66.51 -70.15
C LEU A 231 -12.47 66.23 -70.94
N ARG A 232 -12.52 66.56 -72.23
CA ARG A 232 -13.61 66.23 -73.17
C ARG A 232 -13.19 65.23 -74.24
N SER A 233 -11.97 64.70 -74.19
CA SER A 233 -11.47 63.73 -75.17
C SER A 233 -12.05 62.32 -74.93
N GLN A 234 -11.99 61.48 -75.95
CA GLN A 234 -12.49 60.11 -75.87
C GLN A 234 -11.62 59.24 -74.94
N GLU A 235 -10.34 59.57 -74.83
CA GLU A 235 -9.34 58.93 -73.97
C GLU A 235 -9.67 59.19 -72.49
N ALA A 236 -9.98 60.43 -72.12
CA ALA A 236 -10.40 60.77 -70.76
C ALA A 236 -11.72 60.05 -70.37
N ALA A 237 -12.69 59.99 -71.29
CA ALA A 237 -13.92 59.24 -71.08
C ALA A 237 -13.67 57.73 -70.90
N ALA A 238 -12.78 57.13 -71.70
CA ALA A 238 -12.38 55.72 -71.56
C ALA A 238 -11.65 55.45 -70.23
N THR A 239 -10.77 56.37 -69.79
CA THR A 239 -10.11 56.27 -68.48
C THR A 239 -11.13 56.26 -67.33
N VAL A 240 -12.15 57.13 -67.37
CA VAL A 240 -13.22 57.15 -66.36
C VAL A 240 -14.03 55.86 -66.37
N GLN A 241 -14.33 55.28 -67.54
CA GLN A 241 -15.03 54.00 -67.64
C GLN A 241 -14.21 52.83 -67.04
N LEU A 242 -12.90 52.78 -67.29
CA LEU A 242 -12.01 51.78 -66.68
C LEU A 242 -11.98 51.90 -65.14
N PHE A 243 -11.90 53.11 -64.60
CA PHE A 243 -12.00 53.31 -63.14
C PHE A 243 -13.35 52.88 -62.56
N GLN A 244 -14.47 53.11 -63.28
CA GLN A 244 -15.80 52.65 -62.87
C GLN A 244 -15.92 51.12 -62.91
N GLU A 245 -15.31 50.45 -63.89
CA GLU A 245 -15.27 49.00 -63.93
C GLU A 245 -14.43 48.39 -62.81
N GLU A 246 -13.23 48.93 -62.54
CA GLU A 246 -12.37 48.44 -61.45
C GLU A 246 -12.99 48.70 -60.08
N HIS A 247 -13.67 49.84 -59.88
CA HIS A 247 -14.45 50.11 -58.66
C HIS A 247 -15.53 49.05 -58.46
N ARG A 248 -16.33 48.77 -59.49
CA ARG A 248 -17.38 47.75 -59.45
C ARG A 248 -16.82 46.36 -59.14
N LYS A 249 -15.70 45.97 -59.77
CA LYS A 249 -15.01 44.69 -59.47
C LYS A 249 -14.52 44.63 -58.01
N ALA A 250 -14.01 45.73 -57.47
CA ALA A 250 -13.61 45.83 -56.06
C ALA A 250 -14.80 45.70 -55.10
N GLU A 251 -15.96 46.30 -55.43
CA GLU A 251 -17.20 46.15 -54.66
C GLU A 251 -17.73 44.71 -54.70
N GLU A 252 -17.73 44.06 -55.87
CA GLU A 252 -18.10 42.65 -56.04
C GLU A 252 -17.21 41.72 -55.19
N LEU A 253 -15.90 41.94 -55.19
CA LEU A 253 -14.94 41.20 -54.36
C LEU A 253 -15.13 41.44 -52.85
N LEU A 254 -15.38 42.69 -52.44
CA LEU A 254 -15.62 43.05 -51.05
C LEU A 254 -16.93 42.43 -50.52
N ALA A 255 -17.99 42.38 -51.34
CA ALA A 255 -19.23 41.69 -51.01
C ALA A 255 -19.02 40.17 -50.85
N ALA A 256 -18.26 39.53 -51.74
CA ALA A 256 -17.93 38.10 -51.64
C ALA A 256 -17.09 37.78 -50.40
N ALA A 257 -16.13 38.64 -50.05
CA ALA A 257 -15.34 38.53 -48.82
C ALA A 257 -16.20 38.68 -47.55
N ALA A 258 -17.15 39.63 -47.53
CA ALA A 258 -18.06 39.84 -46.42
C ALA A 258 -18.99 38.62 -46.19
N GLN A 259 -19.55 38.05 -47.25
CA GLN A 259 -20.35 36.81 -47.16
C GLN A 259 -19.52 35.63 -46.63
N SER A 260 -18.28 35.48 -47.12
CA SER A 260 -17.36 34.42 -46.67
C SER A 260 -17.01 34.56 -45.18
N HIS A 261 -16.78 35.79 -44.72
CA HIS A 261 -16.55 36.09 -43.30
C HIS A 261 -17.78 35.73 -42.43
N GLN A 262 -18.99 36.07 -42.88
CA GLN A 262 -20.23 35.75 -42.15
C GLN A 262 -20.44 34.23 -42.02
N GLN A 263 -20.17 33.45 -43.08
CA GLN A 263 -20.23 31.99 -43.05
C GLN A 263 -19.19 31.39 -42.08
N LEU A 264 -17.96 31.91 -42.09
CA LEU A 264 -16.91 31.51 -41.14
C LEU A 264 -17.31 31.81 -39.69
N GLN A 265 -17.86 33.00 -39.43
CA GLN A 265 -18.34 33.41 -38.10
C GLN A 265 -19.41 32.46 -37.55
N GLN A 266 -20.41 32.13 -38.38
CA GLN A 266 -21.46 31.15 -38.03
C GLN A 266 -20.86 29.75 -37.75
N LYS A 267 -19.93 29.29 -38.58
CA LYS A 267 -19.24 28.00 -38.40
C LYS A 267 -18.44 27.95 -37.10
N CYS A 268 -17.76 29.05 -36.74
CA CYS A 268 -17.05 29.18 -35.46
C CYS A 268 -18.01 29.12 -34.26
N GLN A 269 -19.16 29.79 -34.31
CA GLN A 269 -20.18 29.71 -33.25
C GLN A 269 -20.72 28.28 -33.08
N GLN A 270 -21.01 27.58 -34.19
CA GLN A 270 -21.45 26.17 -34.14
C GLN A 270 -20.39 25.25 -33.52
N LEU A 271 -19.10 25.45 -33.85
CA LEU A 271 -18.01 24.67 -33.27
C LEU A 271 -17.81 24.97 -31.77
N GLN A 272 -17.96 26.22 -31.34
CA GLN A 272 -17.94 26.59 -29.92
C GLN A 272 -19.09 25.91 -29.15
N GLN A 273 -20.31 25.90 -29.69
CA GLN A 273 -21.45 25.18 -29.10
C GLN A 273 -21.21 23.66 -29.04
N LYS A 274 -20.67 23.04 -30.10
CA LYS A 274 -20.30 21.61 -30.09
C LYS A 274 -19.25 21.30 -29.03
N ARG A 275 -18.19 22.12 -28.91
CA ARG A 275 -17.16 21.99 -27.88
C ARG A 275 -17.74 22.07 -26.47
N GLN A 276 -18.68 22.99 -26.24
CA GLN A 276 -19.35 23.13 -24.95
C GLN A 276 -20.20 21.90 -24.59
N ARG A 277 -21.00 21.38 -25.54
CA ARG A 277 -21.77 20.13 -25.33
C ARG A 277 -20.86 18.93 -25.06
N LEU A 278 -19.76 18.79 -25.80
CA LEU A 278 -18.79 17.71 -25.57
C LEU A 278 -18.09 17.84 -24.21
N LYS A 279 -17.81 19.07 -23.73
CA LYS A 279 -17.32 19.29 -22.37
C LYS A 279 -18.33 18.79 -21.33
N GLU A 280 -19.60 19.15 -21.48
CA GLU A 280 -20.68 18.71 -20.57
C GLU A 280 -20.91 17.19 -20.63
N GLU A 281 -20.76 16.55 -21.79
CA GLU A 281 -20.82 15.09 -21.92
C GLU A 281 -19.64 14.39 -21.26
N LEU A 282 -18.42 14.94 -21.37
CA LEU A 282 -17.24 14.43 -20.67
C LEU A 282 -17.36 14.60 -19.15
N GLU A 283 -17.89 15.74 -18.69
CA GLU A 283 -18.16 16.00 -17.27
C GLU A 283 -19.20 15.02 -16.70
N LYS A 284 -20.32 14.81 -17.42
CA LYS A 284 -21.34 13.79 -17.08
C LYS A 284 -20.79 12.36 -17.10
N ARG A 285 -19.77 12.05 -17.89
CA ARG A 285 -19.09 10.74 -17.92
C ARG A 285 -18.05 10.60 -16.80
N GLY A 286 -17.32 11.67 -16.46
CA GLY A 286 -16.41 11.72 -15.32
C GLY A 286 -17.14 11.52 -13.98
N MET A 287 -18.34 12.08 -13.84
CA MET A 287 -19.24 11.83 -12.71
C MET A 287 -19.86 10.42 -12.69
N GLN A 288 -19.61 9.58 -13.71
CA GLN A 288 -20.13 8.21 -13.83
C GLN A 288 -19.03 7.14 -13.76
N VAL A 289 -17.89 7.44 -13.12
CA VAL A 289 -16.94 6.41 -12.66
C VAL A 289 -17.39 5.92 -11.28
N PRO A 290 -17.86 4.66 -11.12
CA PRO A 290 -18.26 4.15 -9.81
C PRO A 290 -17.03 3.95 -8.92
N ALA A 291 -17.05 4.50 -7.72
CA ALA A 291 -15.95 4.33 -6.76
C ALA A 291 -15.89 2.88 -6.25
N GLN A 292 -14.82 2.15 -6.57
CA GLN A 292 -14.54 0.82 -6.00
C GLN A 292 -13.05 0.63 -5.63
N ALA A 293 -12.55 1.49 -4.75
CA ALA A 293 -11.43 1.21 -3.86
C ALA A 293 -11.64 1.99 -2.55
N GLN A 294 -11.19 1.46 -1.42
CA GLN A 294 -11.51 1.97 -0.08
C GLN A 294 -10.33 2.72 0.53
N SER A 295 -10.62 3.77 1.33
CA SER A 295 -9.83 4.24 2.50
C SER A 295 -8.37 4.69 2.26
N THR A 296 -7.82 5.73 2.89
CA THR A 296 -7.97 6.16 4.30
C THR A 296 -7.52 7.63 4.47
N GLN A 297 -8.12 8.35 5.43
CA GLN A 297 -7.57 9.35 6.38
C GLN A 297 -6.06 9.75 6.23
N GLU A 298 -5.59 11.00 6.46
CA GLU A 298 -5.95 12.04 7.47
C GLU A 298 -5.64 13.50 7.05
N GLU A 299 -6.19 14.48 7.80
CA GLU A 299 -5.72 15.85 8.18
C GLU A 299 -4.99 16.82 7.20
N GLU A 300 -4.88 18.13 7.45
CA GLU A 300 -5.79 19.18 7.99
C GLU A 300 -5.14 20.57 7.71
N ALA A 301 -5.96 21.61 7.42
CA ALA A 301 -5.60 23.03 7.27
C ALA A 301 -4.56 23.40 6.16
N GLY A 302 -4.52 24.63 5.64
CA GLY A 302 -5.37 25.82 5.86
C GLY A 302 -5.33 26.75 4.62
N PRO A 303 -6.16 27.81 4.58
CA PRO A 303 -6.46 28.53 3.33
C PRO A 303 -5.44 29.63 2.96
N GLY A 304 -5.33 29.89 1.66
CA GLY A 304 -4.60 31.03 1.07
C GLY A 304 -5.31 31.49 -0.20
N ASP A 305 -5.61 32.79 -0.29
CA ASP A 305 -6.63 33.29 -1.20
C ASP A 305 -6.15 33.64 -2.61
N VAL A 306 -7.16 33.77 -3.47
CA VAL A 306 -7.16 34.32 -4.83
C VAL A 306 -6.31 35.61 -4.97
N VAL A 307 -5.53 35.71 -6.06
CA VAL A 307 -5.59 36.82 -7.05
C VAL A 307 -4.50 36.65 -8.12
N SER A 308 -4.90 36.66 -9.39
CA SER A 308 -4.04 37.05 -10.51
C SER A 308 -4.50 38.42 -11.03
N PRO A 309 -3.57 39.30 -11.41
CA PRO A 309 -3.83 40.24 -12.51
C PRO A 309 -3.14 39.80 -13.80
N ARG A 310 -3.66 40.30 -14.91
CA ARG A 310 -3.23 40.02 -16.29
C ARG A 310 -2.41 41.18 -16.87
N THR A 311 -1.52 40.84 -17.81
CA THR A 311 -1.13 41.61 -19.01
C THR A 311 -0.68 43.07 -18.89
N GLY A 312 0.53 43.34 -19.38
CA GLY A 312 0.96 44.62 -19.93
C GLY A 312 2.11 44.39 -20.92
N CYS A 313 2.03 44.97 -22.13
CA CYS A 313 3.05 44.87 -23.17
C CYS A 313 3.45 46.28 -23.63
N GLN A 314 4.64 46.40 -24.25
CA GLN A 314 5.25 47.63 -24.79
C GLN A 314 5.79 48.59 -23.70
N GLY A 315 6.93 49.25 -23.88
CA GLY A 315 7.96 49.09 -24.93
C GLY A 315 9.12 50.10 -24.81
N THR A 316 10.30 49.70 -25.33
CA THR A 316 11.38 50.50 -25.97
C THR A 316 12.02 51.75 -25.29
N GLU A 317 13.36 51.81 -25.38
CA GLU A 317 14.25 53.00 -25.28
C GLU A 317 14.40 53.67 -23.89
N THR A 318 15.53 54.31 -23.51
CA THR A 318 16.91 54.42 -24.07
C THR A 318 17.95 54.47 -22.92
N ALA A 319 19.25 54.56 -23.23
CA ALA A 319 20.36 54.37 -22.28
C ALA A 319 20.84 55.64 -21.52
N THR A 320 21.50 55.44 -20.37
CA THR A 320 22.56 56.34 -19.85
C THR A 320 23.70 55.57 -19.20
N GLU A 321 24.92 56.09 -19.40
CA GLU A 321 26.24 55.68 -18.91
C GLU A 321 26.40 55.47 -17.39
N GLY A 322 27.47 54.76 -17.00
CA GLY A 322 27.88 54.61 -15.60
C GLY A 322 29.19 53.81 -15.41
N MET A 323 30.34 54.38 -15.78
CA MET A 323 31.67 53.80 -15.45
C MET A 323 32.11 54.15 -14.02
N ALA A 324 32.64 53.16 -13.28
CA ALA A 324 33.63 53.38 -12.21
C ALA A 324 34.43 52.09 -11.89
N GLU A 325 35.64 52.29 -11.39
CA GLU A 325 36.64 51.30 -10.96
C GLU A 325 36.23 50.60 -9.64
N GLY A 326 36.83 49.50 -9.17
CA GLY A 326 37.97 48.72 -9.66
C GLY A 326 38.50 47.75 -8.57
N THR A 327 39.70 47.20 -8.75
CA THR A 327 40.35 46.14 -7.93
C THR A 327 39.66 44.76 -7.98
N GLY A 328 40.34 43.62 -7.82
CA GLY A 328 41.79 43.41 -7.71
C GLY A 328 42.17 42.30 -6.72
N GLY A 329 42.10 41.03 -7.14
CA GLY A 329 42.45 39.90 -6.27
C GLY A 329 42.82 38.64 -7.05
N GLN A 330 44.05 38.14 -6.84
CA GLN A 330 44.51 36.84 -7.36
C GLN A 330 44.38 35.77 -6.28
N GLY A 331 43.92 34.57 -6.65
CA GLY A 331 43.90 33.40 -5.77
C GLY A 331 44.19 32.13 -6.57
N ARG A 332 45.23 31.38 -6.19
CA ARG A 332 45.61 30.08 -6.78
C ARG A 332 45.31 28.94 -5.81
N GLY A 333 45.06 27.75 -6.35
CA GLY A 333 44.69 26.54 -5.60
C GLY A 333 43.58 25.80 -6.34
N SER A 334 43.82 24.83 -7.23
CA SER A 334 44.91 23.86 -7.30
C SER A 334 44.97 22.96 -6.06
N TRP A 335 44.09 21.96 -6.05
CA TRP A 335 44.24 20.72 -5.28
C TRP A 335 44.20 19.54 -6.25
N ASP A 336 44.97 18.51 -5.93
CA ASP A 336 45.47 17.53 -6.91
C ASP A 336 44.66 16.22 -6.94
N SER A 337 44.97 15.35 -7.90
CA SER A 337 44.36 14.03 -8.07
C SER A 337 45.07 12.96 -7.23
N SER A 338 44.33 12.05 -6.59
CA SER A 338 44.74 10.64 -6.30
C SER A 338 43.65 9.85 -5.54
N GLU A 339 43.95 8.57 -5.27
CA GLU A 339 43.27 7.63 -4.36
C GLU A 339 42.03 6.88 -4.88
N ASP A 340 42.32 6.03 -5.87
CA ASP A 340 42.03 4.58 -5.88
C ASP A 340 40.90 4.01 -5.01
N GLY A 341 39.87 3.46 -5.67
CA GLY A 341 38.76 2.72 -5.04
C GLY A 341 38.57 1.31 -5.63
N LEU A 342 39.48 0.37 -5.32
CA LEU A 342 39.41 -1.01 -5.82
C LEU A 342 38.19 -1.79 -5.29
N TRP A 343 37.20 -2.06 -6.15
CA TRP A 343 36.14 -3.04 -5.88
C TRP A 343 36.29 -4.29 -6.75
N ARG A 344 37.03 -5.27 -6.23
CA ARG A 344 37.16 -6.63 -6.78
C ARG A 344 36.64 -7.65 -5.76
N GLY A 345 35.33 -7.81 -5.69
CA GLY A 345 34.65 -8.82 -4.86
C GLY A 345 34.08 -9.93 -5.72
N ALA A 346 34.34 -11.19 -5.36
CA ALA A 346 33.88 -12.38 -6.10
C ALA A 346 32.68 -13.07 -5.42
N PHE A 347 32.10 -14.02 -6.15
CA PHE A 347 31.06 -14.97 -5.72
C PHE A 347 31.44 -15.74 -4.43
N PRO A 348 30.43 -16.27 -3.72
CA PRO A 348 29.99 -17.66 -3.96
C PRO A 348 28.69 -17.77 -4.79
#